data_AF-A0A8S9W759-F1
#
_entry.id   AF-A0A8S9W759-F1
#
_cell.length_a   1.000
_cell.length_b   1.000
_cell.length_c   1.000
_cell.angle_alpha   90.00
_cell.angle_beta   90.00
_cell.angle_gamma   90.00
#
_symmetry.space_group_name_H-M   'P 1'
#
loop_
_entity.id
_entity.type
_entity.pdbx_description
1 polymer ?
#
loop_
_entity_poly.entity_id
_entity_poly.type
_entity_poly.pdbx_seq_one_letter_code
_entity_poly.pdbx_strand_id
1 'polypeptide(L)' 'MDKILARRIWDKIMLTKSEPHHFFERLVGRNDYKLRIGDYRVIADINDSSKKIEIALIGHRKKIYKKK' A
#
# COMPACT_ATOMS: atom_id res chain seq x y z
N MET A 1 -14.93 -4.43 7.09
CA MET A 1 -13.69 -3.78 7.58
C MET A 1 -14.10 -2.87 8.71
N ASP A 2 -13.42 -2.91 9.84
CA ASP A 2 -13.68 -2.01 10.97
C ASP A 2 -13.43 -0.54 10.54
N LYS A 3 -14.32 0.39 10.92
CA LYS A 3 -14.22 1.82 10.59
C LYS A 3 -12.92 2.44 11.12
N ILE A 4 -12.46 2.01 12.29
CA ILE A 4 -11.21 2.49 12.89
C ILE A 4 -10.01 2.06 12.04
N LEU A 5 -10.00 0.79 11.63
CA LEU A 5 -8.98 0.25 10.75
C LEU A 5 -8.97 0.93 9.38
N ALA A 6 -10.16 1.17 8.79
CA ALA A 6 -10.30 1.87 7.53
C ALA A 6 -9.68 3.27 7.60
N ARG A 7 -9.98 4.00 8.69
CA ARG A 7 -9.42 5.33 8.92
C ARG A 7 -7.90 5.30 9.06
N ARG A 8 -7.36 4.35 9.83
CA ARG A 8 -5.92 4.16 9.99
C ARG A 8 -5.22 3.87 8.67
N ILE A 9 -5.82 3.06 7.81
CA ILE A 9 -5.28 2.76 6.48
C ILE A 9 -5.27 4.02 5.63
N TRP A 10 -6.40 4.74 5.59
CA TRP A 10 -6.53 5.98 4.84
C TRP A 10 -5.49 7.03 5.26
N ASP A 11 -5.40 7.31 6.55
CA ASP A 11 -4.48 8.33 7.08
C ASP A 11 -3.03 7.97 6.75
N LYS A 12 -2.66 6.69 6.85
CA LYS A 12 -1.30 6.26 6.52
C LYS A 12 -0.99 6.39 5.02
N ILE A 13 -1.95 6.13 4.12
CA ILE A 13 -1.78 6.34 2.68
C ILE A 13 -1.65 7.84 2.37
N MET A 14 -2.46 8.68 3.00
CA MET A 14 -2.39 10.14 2.76
C MET A 14 -1.04 10.72 3.15
N LEU A 15 -0.42 10.23 4.23
CA LEU A 15 0.93 10.61 4.65
C LEU A 15 2.00 10.29 3.60
N THR A 16 1.78 9.30 2.73
CA THR A 16 2.78 8.94 1.72
C THR A 16 2.76 9.83 0.49
N LYS A 17 1.80 10.75 0.37
CA LYS A 17 1.61 11.54 -0.85
C LYS A 17 2.82 12.43 -1.19
N SER A 18 3.49 12.96 -0.18
CA SER A 18 4.66 13.84 -0.35
C SER A 18 5.93 13.07 -0.73
N GLU A 19 6.15 11.91 -0.11
CA GLU A 19 7.38 11.13 -0.27
C GLU A 19 7.06 9.63 -0.39
N PRO A 20 6.39 9.18 -1.47
CA PRO A 20 5.87 7.83 -1.56
C PRO A 20 6.95 6.76 -1.43
N HIS A 21 8.12 6.97 -2.05
CA HIS A 21 9.27 6.05 -2.00
C HIS A 21 9.95 5.94 -0.64
N HIS A 22 9.70 6.87 0.28
CA HIS A 22 10.18 6.76 1.67
C HIS A 22 9.34 5.74 2.47
N PHE A 23 8.04 5.65 2.17
CA PHE A 23 7.10 4.80 2.90
C PHE A 23 6.86 3.45 2.25
N PHE A 24 6.93 3.40 0.93
CA PHE A 24 6.70 2.20 0.13
C PHE A 24 8.00 1.47 -0.18
N GLU A 25 8.00 0.17 0.05
CA GLU A 25 9.11 -0.71 -0.35
C GLU A 25 8.78 -1.35 -1.69
N ARG A 26 9.69 -1.28 -2.67
CA ARG A 26 9.53 -2.00 -3.94
C ARG A 26 9.53 -3.51 -3.73
N LEU A 27 8.62 -4.23 -4.38
CA LEU A 27 8.61 -5.69 -4.34
C LEU A 27 9.71 -6.26 -5.23
N VAL A 28 10.42 -7.28 -4.73
CA VAL A 28 11.44 -7.96 -5.52
C VAL A 28 10.77 -8.72 -6.67
N GLY A 29 11.27 -8.52 -7.90
CA GLY A 29 10.77 -9.19 -9.09
C GLY A 29 9.43 -8.68 -9.64
N ARG A 30 8.91 -7.55 -9.13
CA ARG A 30 7.70 -6.88 -9.63
C ARG A 30 7.91 -5.36 -9.68
N ASN A 31 7.11 -4.66 -10.47
CA ASN A 31 7.11 -3.20 -10.48
C ASN A 31 6.24 -2.60 -9.37
N ASP A 32 5.45 -3.43 -8.69
CA ASP A 32 4.60 -3.02 -7.59
C ASP A 32 5.40 -2.65 -6.33
N TYR A 33 4.82 -1.79 -5.53
CA TYR A 33 5.31 -1.38 -4.22
C TYR A 33 4.40 -1.88 -3.11
N LYS A 34 4.95 -1.97 -1.89
CA LYS A 34 4.27 -2.46 -0.70
C LYS A 34 4.42 -1.47 0.45
N LEU A 35 3.31 -1.08 1.05
CA LEU A 35 3.24 -0.33 2.30
C LEU A 35 2.71 -1.23 3.42
N ARG A 36 3.38 -1.19 4.58
CA ARG A 36 2.96 -1.91 5.78
C ARG A 36 2.13 -1.01 6.70
N ILE A 37 0.97 -1.49 7.12
CA ILE A 37 0.06 -0.79 8.05
C ILE A 37 -0.37 -1.78 9.13
N GLY A 38 0.46 -1.95 10.17
CA GLY A 38 0.24 -2.96 11.20
C GLY A 38 0.24 -4.37 10.61
N ASP A 39 -0.92 -5.05 10.71
CA ASP A 39 -1.17 -6.37 10.14
C ASP A 39 -1.72 -6.34 8.71
N TYR A 40 -1.94 -5.16 8.14
CA TYR A 40 -2.36 -4.99 6.76
C TYR A 40 -1.20 -4.58 5.87
N ARG A 41 -1.34 -4.91 4.58
CA ARG A 41 -0.46 -4.45 3.53
C ARG A 41 -1.28 -3.82 2.41
N VAL A 42 -0.70 -2.79 1.84
CA VAL A 42 -1.19 -2.12 0.64
C VAL A 42 -0.19 -2.40 -0.46
N ILE A 43 -0.66 -2.95 -1.57
CA ILE A 43 0.11 -3.09 -2.81
C ILE A 43 -0.33 -1.95 -3.72
N ALA A 44 0.63 -1.21 -4.25
CA ALA A 44 0.37 -0.06 -5.09
C ALA A 44 1.35 0.02 -6.26
N ASP A 45 0.91 0.62 -7.35
CA ASP A 45 1.80 1.13 -8.39
C ASP A 45 2.06 2.62 -8.13
N ILE A 46 3.32 3.04 -8.26
CA ILE A 46 3.74 4.42 -8.03
C ILE A 46 4.34 4.93 -9.33
N ASN A 47 3.62 5.87 -9.95
CA ASN A 47 4.06 6.54 -11.16
C ASN A 47 4.50 7.97 -10.83
N ASP A 48 5.82 8.18 -10.82
CA ASP A 48 6.43 9.48 -10.53
C ASP A 48 6.17 10.52 -11.62
N SER A 49 6.06 10.08 -12.88
CA SER A 49 5.80 10.98 -14.01
C SER A 49 4.43 11.63 -13.90
N SER A 50 3.40 10.83 -13.59
CA SER A 50 2.03 11.34 -13.39
C SER A 50 1.72 11.74 -11.94
N LYS A 51 2.70 11.65 -11.02
CA LYS A 51 2.51 11.84 -9.56
C LYS A 51 1.31 11.09 -9.00
N LYS A 52 1.15 9.83 -9.40
CA LYS A 52 -0.03 9.01 -9.08
C LYS A 52 0.38 7.77 -8.31
N ILE A 53 -0.38 7.46 -7.25
CA ILE A 53 -0.28 6.21 -6.51
C ILE A 53 -1.58 5.45 -6.76
N GLU A 54 -1.51 4.30 -7.42
CA GLU A 54 -2.65 3.44 -7.69
C GLU A 54 -2.67 2.27 -6.73
N ILE A 55 -3.72 2.16 -5.90
CA ILE A 55 -3.83 1.07 -4.94
C ILE A 55 -4.42 -0.16 -5.63
N ALA A 56 -3.57 -1.14 -5.91
CA ALA A 56 -3.98 -2.40 -6.54
C ALA A 56 -4.68 -3.33 -5.53
N LEU A 57 -4.19 -3.39 -4.29
CA LEU A 57 -4.74 -4.32 -3.30
C LEU A 57 -4.50 -3.87 -1.85
N ILE A 58 -5.51 -4.05 -1.00
CA ILE A 58 -5.41 -3.86 0.46
C ILE A 58 -5.82 -5.17 1.12
N GLY A 59 -4.96 -5.73 1.95
CA GLY A 59 -5.25 -7.02 2.57
C GLY A 59 -4.48 -7.30 3.85
N HIS A 60 -5.05 -8.17 4.69
CA HIS A 60 -4.40 -8.66 5.89
C HIS A 60 -3.17 -9.53 5.52
N ARG A 61 -2.06 -9.41 6.25
CA ARG A 61 -0.78 -10.09 6.02
C ARG A 61 -0.92 -11.59 5.79
N LYS A 62 -1.84 -12.24 6.51
CA LYS A 62 -2.11 -13.68 6.43
C LYS A 62 -2.86 -14.13 5.15
N LYS A 63 -3.55 -13.22 4.47
CA LYS A 63 -4.44 -13.53 3.33
C LYS A 63 -4.00 -12.89 2.02
N ILE A 64 -3.10 -11.90 2.06
CA ILE A 64 -2.79 -11.06 0.89
C ILE A 64 -2.11 -11.81 -0.28
N TYR A 65 -1.41 -12.91 0.00
CA TYR A 65 -0.77 -13.76 -1.01
C TYR A 65 -1.55 -15.04 -1.33
N LYS A 66 -2.76 -15.22 -0.78
CA LYS A 66 -3.55 -16.46 -0.91
C LYS A 66 -4.55 -16.46 -2.07
N LYS A 67 -4.32 -15.68 -3.13
CA LYS A 67 -5.04 -15.88 -4.39
C LYS A 67 -4.11 -16.60 -5.38
N LYS A 68 -4.14 -17.93 -5.29
CA LYS A 68 -3.88 -18.84 -6.39
C LYS A 68 -5.15 -19.65 -6.58
#